data_AF-A0A848ZPW3-F1
#
_entry.id   AF-A0A848ZPW3-F1
#
_cell.length_a   1.000
_cell.length_b   1.000
_cell.length_c   1.000
_cell.angle_alpha   90.00
_cell.angle_beta   90.00
_cell.angle_gamma   90.00
#
_symmetry.space_group_name_H-M   'P 1'
#
loop_
_entity.id
_entity.type
_entity.pdbx_description
1 polymer ?
#
loop_
_entity_poly.entity_id
_entity_poly.type
_entity_poly.pdbx_seq_one_letter_code
_entity_poly.pdbx_strand_id
1 'polypeptide(L)'
;MIKKNSSPRVDYVIFGLTVFLIFCLVFESFLDLPSMVAWLGRLHPLVLHFPIVLLLMAAGIGLLNQIVPRLLLTVATLSALITAITGFFLGTESAPKAELLFWHQWMGAGVALLAVLWYWISTNHLQQTYLVRGIQLVVIVLIGLTGHYGGMITHGEDFLALPNSNRTEKIPENPLIYEHIVHRILDKNCIACHNPNKKKGELLMNSIDALIEGGESGASIVVGDPGSSELIRRLHLPMENEEHMPPEGKKPLSQDEIRILERWISLGASDT
;
A
#
# COMPACT_ATOMS: atom_id res chain seq x y z
N MET A 1 13.53 47.99 4.56
CA MET A 1 13.04 47.38 3.30
C MET A 1 13.38 45.90 3.32
N ILE A 2 12.44 45.03 3.73
CA ILE A 2 12.69 43.59 3.86
C ILE A 2 12.32 42.94 2.52
N LYS A 3 13.33 42.38 1.83
CA LYS A 3 13.21 41.77 0.50
C LYS A 3 12.14 40.67 0.53
N LYS A 4 11.04 40.89 -0.20
CA LYS A 4 10.06 39.86 -0.59
C LYS A 4 10.79 38.87 -1.50
N ASN A 5 11.41 37.84 -0.91
CA ASN A 5 12.24 36.87 -1.62
C ASN A 5 11.41 35.65 -2.09
N SER A 6 10.10 35.79 -2.34
CA SER A 6 9.42 34.85 -3.25
C SER A 6 9.71 35.31 -4.65
N SER A 7 10.17 34.42 -5.51
CA SER A 7 9.84 34.60 -6.91
C SER A 7 8.31 34.38 -6.99
N PRO A 8 7.51 35.38 -7.42
CA PRO A 8 6.05 35.21 -7.51
C PRO A 8 5.64 34.01 -8.37
N ARG A 9 6.55 33.51 -9.22
CA ARG A 9 6.38 32.29 -10.02
C ARG A 9 6.14 31.04 -9.18
N VAL A 10 6.83 30.89 -8.04
CA VAL A 10 6.67 29.69 -7.19
C VAL A 10 5.29 29.68 -6.54
N ASP A 11 4.86 30.84 -6.06
CA ASP A 11 3.54 31.03 -5.43
C ASP A 11 2.42 30.66 -6.43
N TYR A 12 2.56 31.06 -7.71
CA TYR A 12 1.62 30.66 -8.78
C TYR A 12 1.65 29.16 -9.10
N VAL A 13 2.82 28.52 -9.06
CA VAL A 13 2.94 27.07 -9.29
C VAL A 13 2.23 26.30 -8.17
N ILE A 14 2.47 26.67 -6.91
CA ILE A 14 1.80 26.05 -5.76
C ILE A 14 0.29 26.21 -5.88
N PHE A 15 -0.18 27.42 -6.20
CA PHE A 15 -1.60 27.70 -6.40
C PHE A 15 -2.18 26.85 -7.53
N GLY A 16 -1.53 26.81 -8.70
CA GLY A 16 -1.98 26.03 -9.85
C GLY A 16 -2.07 24.52 -9.56
N LEU A 17 -1.03 23.96 -8.92
CA LEU A 17 -1.03 22.54 -8.51
C LEU A 17 -2.11 22.25 -7.45
N THR A 18 -2.37 23.19 -6.55
CA THR A 18 -3.44 23.05 -5.54
C THR A 18 -4.81 23.00 -6.20
N VAL A 19 -5.08 23.94 -7.12
CA VAL A 19 -6.34 23.97 -7.88
C VAL A 19 -6.49 22.69 -8.70
N PHE A 20 -5.42 22.22 -9.34
CA PHE A 20 -5.42 20.98 -10.10
C PHE A 20 -5.69 19.75 -9.22
N LEU A 21 -5.05 19.63 -8.06
CA LEU A 21 -5.33 18.55 -7.11
C LEU A 21 -6.80 18.55 -6.66
N ILE A 22 -7.34 19.73 -6.30
CA ILE A 22 -8.75 19.86 -5.90
C ILE A 22 -9.67 19.46 -7.05
N PHE A 23 -9.37 19.89 -8.28
CA PHE A 23 -10.12 19.50 -9.46
C PHE A 23 -10.13 17.97 -9.64
N CYS A 24 -8.97 17.31 -9.55
CA CYS A 24 -8.88 15.86 -9.61
C CYS A 24 -9.76 15.17 -8.56
N LEU A 25 -9.69 15.62 -7.31
CA LEU A 25 -10.46 15.02 -6.20
C LEU A 25 -11.97 15.20 -6.34
N VAL A 26 -12.43 16.36 -6.82
CA VAL A 26 -13.86 16.68 -6.95
C VAL A 26 -14.47 16.02 -8.18
N PHE A 27 -13.75 15.98 -9.30
CA PHE A 27 -14.26 15.48 -10.57
C PHE A 27 -13.84 14.04 -10.87
N GLU A 28 -13.33 13.32 -9.87
CA GLU A 28 -12.82 11.97 -10.00
C GLU A 28 -13.74 11.02 -10.77
N SER A 29 -15.05 11.03 -10.48
CA SER A 29 -16.03 10.15 -11.13
C SER A 29 -16.22 10.41 -12.63
N PHE A 30 -15.69 11.53 -13.14
CA PHE A 30 -15.82 11.97 -14.53
C PHE A 30 -14.49 11.92 -15.30
N LEU A 31 -13.40 11.49 -14.66
CA LEU A 31 -12.06 11.50 -15.24
C LEU A 31 -11.63 10.11 -15.72
N ASP A 32 -11.64 9.92 -17.03
CA ASP A 32 -10.98 8.78 -17.69
C ASP A 32 -9.54 9.17 -18.06
N LEU A 33 -8.56 8.63 -17.34
CA LEU A 33 -7.15 8.96 -17.55
C LEU A 33 -6.56 8.17 -18.73
N PRO A 34 -5.84 8.84 -19.66
CA PRO A 34 -5.12 8.14 -20.71
C PRO A 34 -3.97 7.32 -20.11
N SER A 35 -3.56 6.25 -20.81
CA SER A 35 -2.55 5.30 -20.35
C SER A 35 -1.22 5.94 -19.92
N MET A 36 -0.81 7.02 -20.58
CA MET A 36 0.41 7.77 -20.23
C MET A 36 0.31 8.43 -18.84
N VAL A 37 -0.87 8.93 -18.46
CA VAL A 37 -1.10 9.57 -17.16
C VAL A 37 -1.21 8.50 -16.07
N ALA A 38 -1.86 7.38 -16.37
CA ALA A 38 -1.91 6.22 -15.47
C ALA A 38 -0.50 5.69 -15.15
N TRP A 39 0.37 5.59 -16.17
CA TRP A 39 1.78 5.27 -15.99
C TRP A 39 2.50 6.26 -15.06
N LEU A 40 2.21 7.56 -15.16
CA LEU A 40 2.78 8.58 -14.28
C LEU A 40 2.36 8.35 -12.82
N GLY A 41 1.16 7.82 -12.58
CA GLY A 41 0.68 7.43 -11.26
C GLY A 41 1.57 6.38 -10.59
N ARG A 42 2.17 5.46 -11.35
CA ARG A 42 3.08 4.42 -10.84
C ARG A 42 4.37 4.99 -10.23
N LEU A 43 4.68 6.26 -10.46
CA LEU A 43 5.77 6.97 -9.78
C LEU A 43 5.41 7.38 -8.35
N HIS A 44 4.16 7.23 -7.90
CA HIS A 44 3.75 7.63 -6.55
C HIS A 44 4.64 7.03 -5.43
N PRO A 45 4.95 5.71 -5.41
CA PRO A 45 5.88 5.14 -4.43
C PRO A 45 7.30 5.74 -4.47
N LEU A 46 7.76 6.13 -5.65
CA LEU A 46 9.07 6.75 -5.82
C LEU A 46 9.09 8.16 -5.22
N VAL A 47 8.03 8.96 -5.45
CA VAL A 47 8.01 10.36 -5.04
C VAL A 47 7.55 10.54 -3.59
N LEU A 48 6.79 9.61 -3.01
CA LEU A 48 6.19 9.79 -1.66
C LEU A 48 7.20 9.99 -0.52
N HIS A 49 8.43 9.48 -0.66
CA HIS A 49 9.44 9.56 0.39
C HIS A 49 9.92 11.00 0.62
N PHE A 50 9.95 11.82 -0.44
CA PHE A 50 10.40 13.21 -0.38
C PHE A 50 9.54 14.10 0.53
N PRO A 51 8.22 14.25 0.33
CA PRO A 51 7.41 15.13 1.16
C PRO A 51 7.34 14.67 2.61
N ILE A 52 7.28 13.36 2.87
CA ILE A 52 7.19 12.82 4.24
C ILE A 52 8.39 13.30 5.07
N VAL A 53 9.61 13.04 4.59
CA VAL A 53 10.83 13.41 5.33
C VAL A 53 10.96 14.92 5.46
N LEU A 54 10.70 15.68 4.39
CA LEU A 54 10.88 17.13 4.40
C LEU A 54 9.84 17.83 5.29
N LEU A 55 8.59 17.38 5.31
CA LEU A 55 7.54 17.93 6.18
C LEU A 55 7.80 17.59 7.66
N LEU A 56 8.20 16.36 7.96
CA LEU A 56 8.57 15.97 9.33
C LEU A 56 9.78 16.76 9.83
N MET A 57 10.80 16.94 9.00
CA MET A 57 11.97 17.77 9.33
C MET A 57 11.57 19.24 9.55
N ALA A 58 10.76 19.80 8.66
CA ALA A 58 10.25 21.16 8.81
C ALA A 58 9.44 21.33 10.09
N ALA A 59 8.59 20.34 10.44
CA ALA A 59 7.73 20.39 11.61
C ALA A 59 8.57 20.27 12.89
N GLY A 60 9.58 19.39 12.90
CA GLY A 60 10.54 19.28 14.00
C GLY A 60 11.27 20.59 14.27
N ILE A 61 11.81 21.25 13.22
CA ILE A 61 12.47 22.57 13.36
C ILE A 61 11.49 23.61 13.94
N GLY A 62 10.27 23.67 13.43
CA GLY A 62 9.25 24.63 13.89
C GLY A 62 8.81 24.41 15.34
N LEU A 63 8.64 23.15 15.74
CA LEU A 63 8.26 22.77 17.11
C LEU A 63 9.40 22.98 18.12
N LEU A 64 10.66 22.95 17.67
CA LEU A 64 11.85 23.35 18.45
C LEU A 64 12.04 24.87 18.54
N ASN A 65 11.02 25.67 18.18
CA ASN A 65 11.05 27.13 18.17
C ASN A 65 12.08 27.76 17.22
N GLN A 66 12.58 26.98 16.26
CA GLN A 66 13.50 27.48 15.25
C GLN A 66 12.73 27.97 14.01
N ILE A 67 13.36 28.88 13.26
CA ILE A 67 12.82 29.39 12.01
C ILE A 67 12.95 28.30 10.95
N VAL A 68 11.81 27.83 10.43
CA VAL A 68 11.80 26.83 9.36
C VAL A 68 12.35 27.45 8.06
N PRO A 69 13.40 26.87 7.45
CA PRO A 69 13.96 27.39 6.22
C PRO A 69 12.90 27.43 5.11
N ARG A 70 12.76 28.58 4.44
CA ARG A 70 11.74 28.76 3.40
C ARG A 70 11.91 27.77 2.25
N LEU A 71 13.15 27.52 1.82
CA LEU A 71 13.44 26.56 0.75
C LEU A 71 12.94 25.16 1.13
N LEU A 72 13.20 24.72 2.37
CA LEU A 72 12.74 23.43 2.88
C LEU A 72 11.21 23.32 2.77
N LEU A 73 10.47 24.29 3.33
CA LEU A 73 9.00 24.27 3.30
C LEU A 73 8.45 24.35 1.87
N THR A 74 9.11 25.10 0.98
CA THR A 74 8.72 25.20 -0.43
C THR A 74 8.86 23.85 -1.15
N VAL A 75 10.02 23.20 -1.03
CA VAL A 75 10.28 21.90 -1.67
C VAL A 75 9.39 20.82 -1.07
N ALA A 76 9.18 20.84 0.26
CA ALA A 76 8.25 19.94 0.94
C ALA A 76 6.82 20.08 0.41
N THR A 77 6.34 21.33 0.22
CA THR A 77 4.98 21.61 -0.27
C THR A 77 4.81 21.19 -1.72
N LEU A 78 5.77 21.53 -2.60
CA LEU A 78 5.72 21.14 -4.01
C LEU A 78 5.76 19.62 -4.18
N SER A 79 6.67 18.95 -3.46
CA SER A 79 6.74 17.49 -3.51
C SER A 79 5.47 16.84 -2.96
N ALA A 80 4.84 17.40 -1.91
CA ALA A 80 3.59 16.86 -1.35
C ALA A 80 2.43 16.97 -2.35
N LEU A 81 2.31 18.10 -3.05
CA LEU A 81 1.32 18.28 -4.12
C LEU A 81 1.55 17.28 -5.27
N ILE A 82 2.79 17.13 -5.72
CA ILE A 82 3.14 16.18 -6.79
C ILE A 82 2.81 14.74 -6.36
N THR A 83 3.18 14.35 -5.13
CA THR A 83 2.87 13.02 -4.58
C THR A 83 1.37 12.76 -4.48
N ALA A 84 0.58 13.74 -4.04
CA ALA A 84 -0.88 13.58 -3.97
C ALA A 84 -1.51 13.45 -5.35
N ILE A 85 -1.03 14.23 -6.34
CA ILE A 85 -1.51 14.16 -7.73
C ILE A 85 -1.14 12.81 -8.37
N THR A 86 0.10 12.33 -8.23
CA THR A 86 0.48 11.01 -8.76
C THR A 86 -0.24 9.89 -8.03
N GLY A 87 -0.50 10.04 -6.73
CA GLY A 87 -1.30 9.09 -5.95
C GLY A 87 -2.74 8.99 -6.44
N PHE A 88 -3.35 10.12 -6.80
CA PHE A 88 -4.67 10.15 -7.44
C PHE A 88 -4.68 9.38 -8.77
N PHE A 89 -3.68 9.61 -9.64
CA PHE A 89 -3.57 8.88 -10.92
C PHE A 89 -3.39 7.37 -10.75
N LEU A 90 -2.71 6.93 -9.68
CA LEU A 90 -2.59 5.51 -9.35
C LEU A 90 -3.93 4.94 -8.83
N GLY A 91 -4.65 5.70 -8.01
CA GLY A 91 -5.94 5.28 -7.44
C GLY A 91 -7.03 5.03 -8.47
N THR A 92 -6.99 5.70 -9.63
CA THR A 92 -7.94 5.50 -10.74
C THR A 92 -7.75 4.19 -11.51
N GLU A 93 -6.58 3.52 -11.42
CA GLU A 93 -6.39 2.18 -12.02
C GLU A 93 -7.08 1.07 -11.20
N SER A 94 -7.51 1.36 -9.97
CA SER A 94 -8.05 0.36 -9.04
C SER A 94 -9.55 0.17 -9.26
N ALA A 95 -9.98 -1.03 -9.70
CA ALA A 95 -11.39 -1.45 -9.68
C ALA A 95 -11.96 -1.39 -8.24
N PRO A 96 -13.31 -1.38 -8.08
CA PRO A 96 -14.02 -0.49 -7.15
C PRO A 96 -13.26 -0.19 -5.86
N LYS A 97 -13.05 1.10 -5.59
CA LYS A 97 -12.23 1.58 -4.47
C LYS A 97 -12.65 0.90 -3.16
N ALA A 98 -11.77 0.04 -2.65
CA ALA A 98 -11.87 -0.43 -1.28
C ALA A 98 -11.88 0.77 -0.33
N GLU A 99 -12.61 0.67 0.78
CA GLU A 99 -12.74 1.74 1.77
C GLU A 99 -11.38 2.26 2.26
N LEU A 100 -10.39 1.36 2.38
CA LEU A 100 -9.00 1.68 2.72
C LEU A 100 -8.35 2.66 1.71
N LEU A 101 -8.56 2.44 0.40
CA LEU A 101 -8.02 3.30 -0.65
C LEU A 101 -8.66 4.69 -0.63
N PHE A 102 -9.97 4.76 -0.37
CA PHE A 102 -10.68 6.02 -0.21
C PHE A 102 -10.08 6.87 0.91
N TRP A 103 -9.96 6.31 2.12
CA TRP A 103 -9.40 7.03 3.27
C TRP A 103 -7.93 7.43 3.04
N HIS A 104 -7.11 6.53 2.50
CA HIS A 104 -5.72 6.83 2.18
C HIS A 104 -5.58 8.03 1.22
N GLN A 105 -6.37 8.06 0.13
CA GLN A 105 -6.35 9.14 -0.85
C GLN A 105 -6.73 10.48 -0.22
N TRP A 106 -7.83 10.52 0.53
CA TRP A 106 -8.30 11.76 1.16
C TRP A 106 -7.37 12.28 2.24
N MET A 107 -6.77 11.40 3.04
CA MET A 107 -5.80 11.79 4.05
C MET A 107 -4.49 12.29 3.41
N GLY A 108 -4.01 11.63 2.35
CA GLY A 108 -2.86 12.08 1.57
C GLY A 108 -3.08 13.45 0.93
N ALA A 109 -4.25 13.68 0.34
CA ALA A 109 -4.66 15.01 -0.13
C ALA A 109 -4.71 16.04 1.01
N GLY A 110 -5.25 15.64 2.17
CA GLY A 110 -5.27 16.48 3.37
C GLY A 110 -3.88 16.92 3.83
N VAL A 111 -2.88 16.02 3.80
CA VAL A 111 -1.48 16.38 4.10
C VAL A 111 -0.96 17.44 3.12
N ALA A 112 -1.20 17.26 1.82
CA ALA A 112 -0.75 18.22 0.80
C ALA A 112 -1.41 19.59 0.97
N LEU A 113 -2.73 19.64 1.21
CA LEU A 113 -3.47 20.90 1.42
C LEU A 113 -3.07 21.60 2.72
N LEU A 114 -2.82 20.85 3.80
CA LEU A 114 -2.28 21.42 5.04
C LEU A 114 -0.86 21.96 4.86
N ALA A 115 -0.02 21.29 4.08
CA ALA A 115 1.32 21.80 3.74
C ALA A 115 1.24 23.12 2.97
N VAL A 116 0.30 23.26 2.03
CA VAL A 116 0.03 24.52 1.32
C VAL A 116 -0.44 25.61 2.28
N LEU A 117 -1.41 25.31 3.16
CA LEU A 117 -1.89 26.25 4.16
C LEU A 117 -0.73 26.73 5.06
N TRP A 118 0.09 25.80 5.53
CA TRP A 118 1.27 26.10 6.33
C TRP A 118 2.26 26.99 5.57
N TYR A 119 2.56 26.65 4.32
CA TYR A 119 3.41 27.46 3.44
C TYR A 119 2.94 28.91 3.35
N TRP A 120 1.65 29.16 3.10
CA TRP A 120 1.12 30.52 2.98
C TRP A 120 1.18 31.30 4.29
N ILE A 121 0.81 30.68 5.42
CA ILE A 121 0.87 31.33 6.74
C ILE A 121 2.32 31.66 7.11
N SER A 122 3.24 30.72 6.90
CA SER A 122 4.67 30.92 7.19
C SER A 122 5.35 31.91 6.24
N THR A 123 4.82 32.14 5.05
CA THR A 123 5.34 33.14 4.11
C THR A 123 4.88 34.55 4.47
N ASN A 124 3.71 34.70 5.08
CA ASN A 124 3.17 35.98 5.57
C ASN A 124 3.71 36.40 6.96
N HIS A 125 4.93 35.96 7.29
CA HIS A 125 5.65 36.27 8.55
C HIS A 125 5.00 35.80 9.86
N LEU A 126 3.97 34.94 9.83
CA LEU A 126 3.30 34.41 11.02
C LEU A 126 3.90 33.09 11.54
N GLN A 127 5.22 32.91 11.41
CA GLN A 127 5.89 31.60 11.54
C GLN A 127 5.85 30.97 12.93
N GLN A 128 5.66 31.73 14.00
CA GLN A 128 5.70 31.21 15.39
C GLN A 128 4.40 31.43 16.17
N THR A 129 3.28 31.54 15.45
CA THR A 129 1.96 31.59 16.10
C THR A 129 1.56 30.20 16.62
N TYR A 130 0.72 30.16 17.68
CA TYR A 130 0.13 28.91 18.17
C TYR A 130 -0.61 28.13 17.07
N LEU A 131 -1.19 28.86 16.09
CA LEU A 131 -1.82 28.29 14.91
C LEU A 131 -0.85 27.44 14.08
N VAL A 132 0.35 27.96 13.78
CA VAL A 132 1.36 27.23 12.98
C VAL A 132 1.85 25.98 13.70
N ARG A 133 2.04 26.05 15.02
CA ARG A 133 2.39 24.86 15.83
C ARG A 133 1.28 23.81 15.81
N GLY A 134 0.01 24.24 15.89
CA GLY A 134 -1.14 23.36 15.74
C GLY A 134 -1.13 22.65 14.38
N ILE A 135 -0.89 23.40 13.30
CA ILE A 135 -0.79 22.82 11.94
C ILE A 135 0.36 21.81 11.85
N GLN A 136 1.54 22.11 12.41
CA GLN A 136 2.69 21.19 12.42
C GLN A 136 2.37 19.87 13.12
N LEU A 137 1.71 19.91 14.28
CA LEU A 137 1.30 18.70 15.00
C LEU A 137 0.28 17.89 14.21
N VAL A 138 -0.72 18.56 13.62
CA VAL A 138 -1.73 17.90 12.78
C VAL A 138 -1.07 17.24 11.57
N VAL A 139 -0.10 17.91 10.92
CA VAL A 139 0.65 17.33 9.78
C VAL A 139 1.41 16.07 10.21
N ILE A 140 2.11 16.09 11.36
CA ILE A 140 2.82 14.90 11.87
C ILE A 140 1.86 13.73 12.07
N VAL A 141 0.74 13.98 12.77
CA VAL A 141 -0.27 12.95 13.04
C VAL A 141 -0.86 12.41 11.73
N LEU A 142 -1.23 13.30 10.81
CA LEU A 142 -1.86 12.92 9.55
C LEU A 142 -0.90 12.16 8.64
N ILE A 143 0.40 12.49 8.62
CA ILE A 143 1.43 11.70 7.92
C ILE A 143 1.49 10.29 8.49
N GLY A 144 1.51 10.14 9.83
CA GLY A 144 1.52 8.83 10.48
C GLY A 144 0.29 7.99 10.12
N LEU A 145 -0.90 8.58 10.21
CA LEU A 145 -2.15 7.90 9.84
C LEU A 145 -2.17 7.55 8.34
N THR A 146 -1.82 8.49 7.44
CA THR A 146 -1.79 8.24 5.99
C THR A 146 -0.81 7.12 5.63
N GLY A 147 0.36 7.12 6.27
CA GLY A 147 1.36 6.07 6.13
C GLY A 147 0.87 4.70 6.62
N HIS A 148 0.14 4.66 7.73
CA HIS A 148 -0.50 3.43 8.22
C HIS A 148 -1.47 2.83 7.20
N TYR A 149 -2.39 3.64 6.64
CA TYR A 149 -3.31 3.18 5.59
C TYR A 149 -2.57 2.79 4.30
N GLY A 150 -1.52 3.51 3.91
CA GLY A 150 -0.69 3.14 2.75
C GLY A 150 0.02 1.81 2.95
N GLY A 151 0.47 1.53 4.16
CA GLY A 151 1.01 0.23 4.56
C GLY A 151 -0.03 -0.87 4.47
N MET A 152 -1.25 -0.64 4.96
CA MET A 152 -2.34 -1.63 4.90
C MET A 152 -2.74 -1.99 3.47
N ILE A 153 -2.74 -1.03 2.54
CA ILE A 153 -3.04 -1.28 1.13
C ILE A 153 -2.01 -2.23 0.49
N THR A 154 -0.74 -2.13 0.90
CA THR A 154 0.38 -2.85 0.27
C THR A 154 0.77 -4.14 0.97
N HIS A 155 0.52 -4.23 2.28
CA HIS A 155 0.99 -5.33 3.13
C HIS A 155 -0.13 -6.00 3.94
N GLY A 156 -1.39 -5.55 3.81
CA GLY A 156 -2.55 -6.09 4.53
C GLY A 156 -2.93 -5.30 5.80
N GLU A 157 -4.20 -5.42 6.20
CA GLU A 157 -4.83 -4.64 7.28
C GLU A 157 -4.13 -4.76 8.66
N ASP A 158 -3.52 -5.91 8.92
CA ASP A 158 -2.85 -6.20 10.19
C ASP A 158 -1.34 -5.94 10.20
N PHE A 159 -0.77 -5.37 9.13
CA PHE A 159 0.69 -5.31 8.97
C PHE A 159 1.43 -4.59 10.11
N LEU A 160 0.82 -3.53 10.66
CA LEU A 160 1.37 -2.76 11.79
C LEU A 160 0.74 -3.11 13.14
N ALA A 161 -0.14 -4.11 13.19
CA ALA A 161 -0.72 -4.57 14.45
C ALA A 161 0.40 -5.14 15.33
N LEU A 162 0.37 -4.81 16.62
CA LEU A 162 1.32 -5.39 17.57
C LEU A 162 1.20 -6.93 17.54
N PRO A 163 2.33 -7.66 17.58
CA PRO A 163 2.29 -9.11 17.66
C PRO A 163 1.55 -9.49 18.94
N ASN A 164 0.31 -9.92 18.79
CA ASN A 164 -0.49 -10.35 19.92
C ASN A 164 -0.08 -11.79 20.23
N SER A 165 0.55 -12.03 21.38
CA SER A 165 0.86 -13.39 21.85
C SER A 165 -0.41 -14.22 22.13
N ASN A 166 -1.57 -13.54 22.25
CA ASN A 166 -2.90 -14.16 22.27
C ASN A 166 -3.55 -14.25 20.90
N ARG A 167 -2.85 -13.95 19.79
CA ARG A 167 -3.15 -14.56 18.49
C ARG A 167 -2.67 -16.01 18.55
N THR A 168 -3.09 -16.73 19.58
CA THR A 168 -3.33 -18.15 19.45
C THR A 168 -4.36 -18.21 18.33
N GLU A 169 -3.96 -18.79 17.21
CA GLU A 169 -4.90 -19.38 16.26
C GLU A 169 -5.75 -20.36 17.06
N LYS A 170 -6.76 -19.85 17.79
CA LYS A 170 -7.87 -20.69 18.18
C LYS A 170 -8.52 -21.03 16.86
N ILE A 171 -8.14 -22.18 16.32
CA ILE A 171 -8.95 -22.95 15.38
C ILE A 171 -10.37 -22.84 15.95
N PRO A 172 -11.31 -22.20 15.25
CA PRO A 172 -12.68 -22.07 15.73
C PRO A 172 -13.18 -23.44 16.20
N GLU A 173 -14.11 -23.50 17.16
CA GLU A 173 -14.68 -24.79 17.60
C GLU A 173 -15.25 -25.60 16.41
N ASN A 174 -15.61 -24.91 15.32
CA ASN A 174 -15.89 -25.49 14.01
C ASN A 174 -15.10 -24.74 12.92
N PRO A 175 -13.84 -25.12 12.65
CA PRO A 175 -13.02 -24.40 11.69
C PRO A 175 -13.49 -24.71 10.28
N LEU A 176 -13.83 -23.68 9.50
CA LEU A 176 -13.81 -23.81 8.05
C LEU A 176 -12.40 -24.21 7.63
N ILE A 177 -12.25 -25.43 7.13
CA ILE A 177 -10.94 -26.04 6.85
C ILE A 177 -10.15 -25.18 5.85
N TYR A 178 -10.83 -24.64 4.85
CA TYR A 178 -10.17 -23.80 3.86
C TYR A 178 -9.74 -22.46 4.45
N GLU A 179 -10.68 -21.63 4.90
CA GLU A 179 -10.41 -20.25 5.33
C GLU A 179 -9.42 -20.18 6.50
N HIS A 180 -9.58 -21.04 7.51
CA HIS A 180 -8.81 -20.94 8.75
C HIS A 180 -7.53 -21.74 8.75
N ILE A 181 -7.31 -22.67 7.83
CA ILE A 181 -6.13 -23.54 7.86
C ILE A 181 -5.41 -23.46 6.52
N VAL A 182 -6.06 -23.91 5.45
CA VAL A 182 -5.43 -24.00 4.11
C VAL A 182 -5.07 -22.63 3.57
N HIS A 183 -6.02 -21.69 3.57
CA HIS A 183 -5.82 -20.34 3.04
C HIS A 183 -4.69 -19.62 3.79
N ARG A 184 -4.53 -19.83 5.11
CA ARG A 184 -3.40 -19.25 5.86
C ARG A 184 -2.04 -19.82 5.43
N ILE A 185 -1.97 -21.12 5.13
CA ILE A 185 -0.74 -21.72 4.59
C ILE A 185 -0.43 -21.13 3.21
N LEU A 186 -1.45 -20.98 2.36
CA LEU A 186 -1.30 -20.40 1.01
C LEU A 186 -0.93 -18.91 1.05
N ASP A 187 -1.56 -18.13 1.92
CA ASP A 187 -1.31 -16.69 2.05
C ASP A 187 0.15 -16.40 2.42
N LYS A 188 0.63 -17.12 3.43
CA LYS A 188 1.99 -16.97 3.94
C LYS A 188 3.08 -17.42 2.95
N ASN A 189 2.82 -18.47 2.17
CA ASN A 189 3.87 -19.13 1.39
C ASN A 189 3.74 -18.95 -0.13
N CYS A 190 2.54 -18.65 -0.64
CA CYS A 190 2.21 -18.73 -2.06
C CYS A 190 1.69 -17.40 -2.63
N ILE A 191 0.73 -16.74 -1.96
CA ILE A 191 0.01 -15.57 -2.49
C ILE A 191 0.95 -14.40 -2.80
N ALA A 192 2.06 -14.24 -2.08
CA ALA A 192 3.05 -13.19 -2.37
C ALA A 192 3.60 -13.21 -3.82
N CYS A 193 3.55 -14.36 -4.51
CA CYS A 193 4.00 -14.53 -5.89
C CYS A 193 2.90 -14.98 -6.88
N HIS A 194 1.73 -15.36 -6.38
CA HIS A 194 0.59 -15.91 -7.13
C HIS A 194 -0.70 -15.15 -6.81
N ASN A 195 -0.70 -13.85 -7.11
CA ASN A 195 -1.81 -12.92 -6.84
C ASN A 195 -2.14 -12.09 -8.09
N PRO A 196 -3.28 -11.35 -8.10
CA PRO A 196 -3.69 -10.57 -9.28
C PRO A 196 -2.66 -9.57 -9.81
N ASN A 197 -1.80 -9.04 -8.93
CA ASN A 197 -0.75 -8.07 -9.28
C ASN A 197 0.56 -8.75 -9.73
N LYS A 198 0.77 -10.01 -9.36
CA LYS A 198 1.97 -10.78 -9.64
C LYS A 198 1.60 -12.25 -9.85
N LYS A 199 1.48 -12.65 -11.11
CA LYS A 199 1.03 -13.97 -11.56
C LYS A 199 2.19 -14.81 -12.09
N LYS A 200 3.09 -15.29 -11.21
CA LYS A 200 4.16 -16.19 -11.69
C LYS A 200 3.55 -17.50 -12.24
N GLY A 201 3.93 -17.90 -13.44
CA GLY A 201 3.38 -19.08 -14.12
C GLY A 201 1.89 -18.95 -14.44
N GLU A 202 1.40 -17.73 -14.64
CA GLU A 202 -0.03 -17.37 -14.83
C GLU A 202 -0.98 -17.92 -13.75
N LEU A 203 -0.44 -18.23 -12.57
CA LEU A 203 -1.16 -18.89 -11.50
C LEU A 203 -1.69 -17.89 -10.46
N LEU A 204 -2.97 -18.08 -10.09
CA LEU A 204 -3.65 -17.38 -9.01
C LEU A 204 -4.01 -18.36 -7.90
N MET A 205 -3.79 -17.96 -6.63
CA MET A 205 -4.01 -18.82 -5.46
C MET A 205 -4.88 -18.15 -4.39
N ASN A 206 -5.71 -17.19 -4.81
CA ASN A 206 -6.56 -16.40 -3.91
C ASN A 206 -8.00 -16.95 -3.77
N SER A 207 -8.34 -18.04 -4.45
CA SER A 207 -9.63 -18.75 -4.32
C SER A 207 -9.47 -20.23 -4.68
N ILE A 208 -10.42 -21.06 -4.23
CA ILE A 208 -10.45 -22.49 -4.61
C ILE A 208 -10.59 -22.64 -6.11
N ASP A 209 -11.49 -21.88 -6.75
CA ASP A 209 -11.68 -21.91 -8.19
C ASP A 209 -10.37 -21.61 -8.95
N ALA A 210 -9.58 -20.64 -8.47
CA ALA A 210 -8.30 -20.32 -9.06
C ALA A 210 -7.25 -21.43 -8.87
N LEU A 211 -7.28 -22.13 -7.74
CA LEU A 211 -6.42 -23.31 -7.51
C LEU A 211 -6.81 -24.48 -8.45
N ILE A 212 -8.10 -24.67 -8.70
CA ILE A 212 -8.59 -25.72 -9.61
C ILE A 212 -8.24 -25.36 -11.06
N GLU A 213 -8.43 -24.10 -11.46
CA GLU A 213 -8.06 -23.60 -12.79
C GLU A 213 -6.55 -23.75 -13.03
N GLY A 214 -5.74 -23.39 -12.04
CA GLY A 214 -4.29 -23.53 -12.08
C GLY A 214 -3.61 -22.45 -12.93
N GLY A 215 -2.51 -22.82 -13.58
CA GLY A 215 -1.68 -21.90 -14.37
C GLY A 215 -1.09 -22.56 -15.61
N GLU A 216 0.07 -22.08 -16.07
CA GLU A 216 0.75 -22.58 -17.28
C GLU A 216 1.07 -24.08 -17.24
N SER A 217 1.20 -24.65 -16.04
CA SER A 217 1.50 -26.07 -15.82
C SER A 217 0.25 -26.94 -15.61
N GLY A 218 -0.94 -26.38 -15.86
CA GLY A 218 -2.23 -27.04 -15.63
C GLY A 218 -2.80 -26.76 -14.25
N ALA A 219 -3.77 -27.59 -13.85
CA ALA A 219 -4.49 -27.46 -12.59
C ALA A 219 -3.53 -27.48 -11.39
N SER A 220 -3.65 -26.50 -10.49
CA SER A 220 -2.79 -26.47 -9.29
C SER A 220 -3.22 -27.54 -8.30
N ILE A 221 -4.53 -27.77 -8.17
CA ILE A 221 -5.11 -28.88 -7.42
C ILE A 221 -6.06 -29.69 -8.29
N VAL A 222 -6.02 -31.01 -8.12
CA VAL A 222 -7.00 -31.95 -8.66
C VAL A 222 -7.84 -32.43 -7.49
N VAL A 223 -9.12 -32.05 -7.49
CA VAL A 223 -10.04 -32.33 -6.37
C VAL A 223 -10.10 -33.84 -6.10
N GLY A 224 -9.81 -34.25 -4.86
CA GLY A 224 -9.79 -35.65 -4.44
C GLY A 224 -8.50 -36.40 -4.77
N ASP A 225 -7.58 -35.83 -5.55
CA ASP A 225 -6.32 -36.47 -5.95
C ASP A 225 -5.10 -35.57 -5.71
N PRO A 226 -4.52 -35.64 -4.49
CA PRO A 226 -3.27 -34.94 -4.18
C PRO A 226 -2.10 -35.37 -5.05
N GLY A 227 -2.07 -36.63 -5.51
CA GLY A 227 -0.94 -37.18 -6.28
C GLY A 227 -0.85 -36.59 -7.69
N SER A 228 -1.99 -36.24 -8.28
CA SER A 228 -2.06 -35.55 -9.57
C SER A 228 -2.07 -34.02 -9.45
N SER A 229 -2.01 -33.47 -8.23
CA SER A 229 -2.04 -32.04 -7.98
C SER A 229 -0.66 -31.41 -8.11
N GLU A 230 -0.51 -30.44 -9.01
CA GLU A 230 0.77 -29.77 -9.26
C GLU A 230 1.33 -29.06 -8.02
N LEU A 231 0.44 -28.50 -7.18
CA LEU A 231 0.81 -27.92 -5.89
C LEU A 231 1.60 -28.91 -5.03
N ILE A 232 1.09 -30.13 -4.87
CA ILE A 232 1.71 -31.16 -4.03
C ILE A 232 3.00 -31.65 -4.67
N ARG A 233 3.00 -31.87 -5.99
CA ARG A 233 4.21 -32.27 -6.72
C ARG A 233 5.37 -31.31 -6.45
N ARG A 234 5.14 -30.00 -6.57
CA ARG A 234 6.19 -28.98 -6.40
C ARG A 234 6.71 -28.85 -4.98
N LEU A 235 5.85 -29.07 -3.98
CA LEU A 235 6.23 -29.05 -2.56
C LEU A 235 7.17 -30.21 -2.19
N HIS A 236 7.14 -31.33 -2.94
CA HIS A 236 7.98 -32.51 -2.71
C HIS A 236 9.23 -32.57 -3.58
N LEU A 237 9.42 -31.61 -4.50
CA LEU A 237 10.63 -31.56 -5.29
C LEU A 237 11.87 -31.27 -4.39
N PRO A 238 13.08 -31.67 -4.80
CA PRO A 238 14.30 -31.23 -4.13
C PRO A 238 14.41 -29.70 -4.17
N MET A 239 14.97 -29.09 -3.12
CA MET A 239 15.14 -27.63 -3.03
C MET A 239 15.96 -27.04 -4.18
N GLU A 240 16.85 -27.83 -4.77
CA GLU A 240 17.71 -27.45 -5.89
C GLU A 240 16.97 -27.46 -7.24
N ASN A 241 15.74 -27.97 -7.29
CA ASN A 241 14.94 -28.00 -8.50
C ASN A 241 14.31 -26.62 -8.75
N GLU A 242 14.44 -26.09 -9.97
CA GLU A 242 13.88 -24.78 -10.35
C GLU A 242 12.35 -24.70 -10.24
N GLU A 243 11.66 -25.84 -10.34
CA GLU A 243 10.20 -25.92 -10.18
C GLU A 243 9.77 -26.07 -8.71
N HIS A 244 10.70 -26.29 -7.77
CA HIS A 244 10.38 -26.42 -6.36
C HIS A 244 9.76 -25.12 -5.85
N MET A 245 8.67 -25.29 -5.10
CA MET A 245 7.98 -24.18 -4.46
C MET A 245 7.91 -24.43 -2.95
N PRO A 246 8.16 -23.41 -2.10
CA PRO A 246 8.63 -22.06 -2.44
C PRO A 246 10.04 -22.06 -3.06
N PRO A 247 10.39 -21.07 -3.89
CA PRO A 247 11.68 -21.03 -4.58
C PRO A 247 12.85 -20.87 -3.60
N GLU A 248 14.06 -21.16 -4.08
CA GLU A 248 15.29 -21.02 -3.28
C GLU A 248 15.38 -19.63 -2.61
N GLY A 249 15.79 -19.63 -1.34
CA GLY A 249 15.83 -18.42 -0.50
C GLY A 249 14.52 -18.05 0.19
N LYS A 250 13.42 -18.78 -0.03
CA LYS A 250 12.20 -18.70 0.78
C LYS A 250 12.13 -19.85 1.78
N LYS A 251 11.44 -19.62 2.90
CA LYS A 251 11.25 -20.64 3.94
C LYS A 251 10.36 -21.76 3.36
N PRO A 252 10.83 -23.03 3.35
CA PRO A 252 9.99 -24.15 2.93
C PRO A 252 8.84 -24.39 3.91
N LEU A 253 7.78 -25.03 3.42
CA LEU A 253 6.69 -25.49 4.28
C LEU A 253 7.21 -26.60 5.20
N SER A 254 6.64 -26.67 6.39
CA SER A 254 6.82 -27.82 7.27
C SER A 254 6.10 -29.05 6.73
N GLN A 255 6.55 -30.24 7.14
CA GLN A 255 5.89 -31.51 6.79
C GLN A 255 4.44 -31.58 7.29
N ASP A 256 4.08 -30.82 8.34
CA ASP A 256 2.71 -30.75 8.82
C ASP A 256 1.83 -29.91 7.89
N GLU A 257 2.33 -28.75 7.44
CA GLU A 257 1.63 -27.89 6.48
C GLU A 257 1.40 -28.62 5.14
N ILE A 258 2.40 -29.37 4.64
CA ILE A 258 2.25 -30.17 3.41
C ILE A 258 1.16 -31.23 3.59
N ARG A 259 1.20 -31.98 4.69
CA ARG A 259 0.18 -33.02 4.99
C ARG A 259 -1.23 -32.46 5.14
N ILE A 260 -1.37 -31.25 5.68
CA ILE A 260 -2.66 -30.56 5.75
C ILE A 260 -3.19 -30.29 4.34
N LEU A 261 -2.36 -29.78 3.43
CA LEU A 261 -2.75 -29.52 2.04
C LEU A 261 -3.14 -30.81 1.31
N GLU A 262 -2.34 -31.86 1.43
CA GLU A 262 -2.65 -33.19 0.85
C GLU A 262 -3.99 -33.73 1.38
N ARG A 263 -4.20 -33.62 2.69
CA ARG A 263 -5.43 -34.11 3.32
C ARG A 263 -6.64 -33.29 2.88
N TRP A 264 -6.51 -31.98 2.81
CA TRP A 264 -7.59 -31.12 2.32
C TRP A 264 -7.97 -31.43 0.88
N ILE A 265 -6.98 -31.59 -0.02
CA ILE A 265 -7.23 -31.96 -1.42
C ILE A 265 -7.90 -33.33 -1.51
N SER A 266 -7.43 -34.33 -0.76
CA SER A 266 -8.02 -35.68 -0.78
C SER A 266 -9.45 -35.72 -0.22
N LEU A 267 -9.81 -34.80 0.68
CA LEU A 267 -11.17 -34.64 1.20
C LEU A 267 -12.08 -33.80 0.28
N GLY A 268 -11.64 -33.53 -0.95
CA GLY A 268 -12.45 -32.86 -1.96
C GLY A 268 -12.25 -31.34 -2.02
N ALA A 269 -11.17 -30.82 -1.45
CA ALA A 269 -10.79 -29.41 -1.52
C ALA A 269 -11.96 -28.45 -1.19
N SER A 270 -12.70 -28.78 -0.13
CA SER A 270 -13.91 -28.04 0.28
C SER A 270 -13.58 -26.82 1.14
N ASP A 271 -14.47 -25.83 1.10
CA ASP A 271 -14.43 -24.66 1.98
C ASP A 271 -14.74 -25.00 3.46
N THR A 272 -15.52 -26.07 3.68
CA THR A 272 -16.05 -26.49 4.99
C THR A 272 -15.27 -27.64 5.59
#